data_AF-A0A9X1QDX8-F1
#
_entry.id   AF-A0A9X1QDX8-F1
#
_cell.length_a   1.000
_cell.length_b   1.000
_cell.length_c   1.000
_cell.angle_alpha   90.00
_cell.angle_beta   90.00
_cell.angle_gamma   90.00
#
_symmetry.space_group_name_H-M   'P 1'
#
loop_
_entity.id
_entity.type
_entity.pdbx_description
1 polymer ?
#
loop_
_entity_poly.entity_id
_entity_poly.type
_entity_poly.pdbx_seq_one_letter_code
_entity_poly.pdbx_strand_id
1 'polypeptide(L)'
;MKHADTRKTILSLSNESFKHYLLLRYVDDSSDPKWKRLSFVSVELIAPEVWIQLHNYARADVESQGGRLIGYEVIDEKLVRHDSIRSNSWPADWMWVIQKRDN
;
A
#
# COMPACT_ATOMS: atom_id res chain seq x y z
N MET A 1 -12.20 -34.20 -2.87
CA MET A 1 -11.37 -33.17 -3.54
C MET A 1 -10.55 -32.48 -2.46
N LYS A 2 -9.22 -32.60 -2.49
CA LYS A 2 -8.35 -31.78 -1.63
C LYS A 2 -8.39 -30.36 -2.20
N HIS A 3 -8.80 -29.38 -1.39
CA HIS A 3 -8.59 -27.98 -1.74
C HIS A 3 -7.08 -27.80 -1.94
N ALA A 4 -6.66 -27.51 -3.17
CA ALA A 4 -5.31 -27.04 -3.42
C ALA A 4 -5.18 -25.72 -2.66
N ASP A 5 -4.48 -25.75 -1.54
CA ASP A 5 -4.17 -24.57 -0.75
C ASP A 5 -3.39 -23.64 -1.68
N THR A 6 -4.06 -22.64 -2.24
CA THR A 6 -3.43 -21.71 -3.17
C THR A 6 -2.43 -20.93 -2.34
N ARG A 7 -1.14 -21.21 -2.54
CA ARG A 7 -0.07 -20.57 -1.81
C ARG A 7 -0.20 -19.06 -2.05
N LYS A 8 -0.08 -18.31 -0.95
CA LYS A 8 -0.28 -16.86 -0.93
C LYS A 8 1.01 -16.22 -0.48
N THR A 9 1.60 -15.41 -1.33
CA THR A 9 2.67 -14.51 -0.93
C THR A 9 2.11 -13.38 -0.09
N ILE A 10 2.65 -13.20 1.11
CA ILE A 10 2.29 -12.13 2.05
C ILE A 10 3.51 -11.27 2.27
N LEU A 11 3.38 -9.97 2.03
CA LEU A 11 4.37 -8.95 2.35
C LEU A 11 3.79 -8.03 3.43
N SER A 12 4.50 -7.87 4.55
CA SER A 12 4.13 -6.94 5.62
C SER A 12 5.17 -5.82 5.69
N LEU A 13 4.70 -4.58 5.74
CA LEU A 13 5.52 -3.38 5.67
C LEU A 13 5.14 -2.42 6.79
N SER A 14 6.14 -1.85 7.46
CA SER A 14 5.92 -0.67 8.30
C SER A 14 5.37 0.49 7.47
N ASN A 15 4.86 1.53 8.13
CA ASN A 15 4.37 2.72 7.44
C ASN A 15 5.42 3.34 6.51
N GLU A 16 6.65 3.49 7.00
CA GLU A 16 7.75 4.08 6.25
C GLU A 16 8.21 3.15 5.12
N SER A 17 8.34 1.85 5.37
CA SER A 17 8.67 0.88 4.32
C SER A 17 7.60 0.83 3.23
N PHE A 18 6.33 1.07 3.58
CA PHE A 18 5.25 1.12 2.60
C PHE A 18 5.30 2.38 1.73
N LYS A 19 5.60 3.56 2.28
CA LYS A 19 5.85 4.76 1.47
C LYS A 19 6.97 4.56 0.47
N HIS A 20 8.09 3.97 0.91
CA HIS A 20 9.20 3.63 0.03
C HIS A 20 8.80 2.64 -1.06
N TYR A 21 8.04 1.60 -0.70
CA TYR A 21 7.47 0.65 -1.67
C TYR A 21 6.61 1.37 -2.73
N LEU A 22 5.75 2.31 -2.32
CA LEU A 22 4.90 3.06 -3.26
C LEU A 22 5.73 3.86 -4.27
N LEU A 23 6.79 4.52 -3.80
CA LEU A 23 7.69 5.28 -4.68
C LEU A 23 8.43 4.37 -5.65
N LEU A 24 9.09 3.32 -5.15
CA LEU A 24 9.83 2.39 -6.00
C LEU A 24 8.93 1.70 -7.02
N ARG A 25 7.72 1.30 -6.62
CA ARG A 25 6.83 0.51 -7.47
C ARG A 25 6.06 1.35 -8.49
N TYR A 26 5.66 2.57 -8.13
CA TYR A 26 4.70 3.35 -8.92
C TYR A 26 5.20 4.73 -9.36
N VAL A 27 6.33 5.22 -8.83
CA VAL A 27 6.91 6.53 -9.17
C VAL A 27 8.18 6.41 -10.00
N ASP A 28 9.15 5.58 -9.58
CA ASP A 28 10.51 5.59 -10.11
C ASP A 28 10.56 5.44 -11.65
N ASP A 29 9.84 4.45 -12.18
CA ASP A 29 9.73 4.18 -13.62
C ASP A 29 8.40 4.64 -14.24
N SER A 30 7.68 5.56 -13.59
CA SER A 30 6.35 5.95 -14.04
C SER A 30 6.38 6.74 -15.34
N SER A 31 5.57 6.32 -16.32
CA SER A 31 5.33 7.10 -17.54
C SER A 31 4.30 8.22 -17.34
N ASP A 32 3.52 8.19 -16.26
CA ASP A 32 2.58 9.25 -15.90
C ASP A 32 3.35 10.46 -15.34
N PRO A 33 3.29 11.63 -16.01
CA PRO A 33 3.96 12.85 -15.55
C PRO A 33 3.57 13.25 -14.11
N LYS A 34 2.36 12.92 -13.67
CA LYS A 34 1.86 13.18 -12.31
C LYS A 34 2.69 12.47 -11.25
N TRP A 35 3.10 11.23 -11.53
CA TRP A 35 3.90 10.42 -10.61
C TRP A 35 5.38 10.69 -10.81
N LYS A 36 5.84 10.77 -12.07
CA LYS A 36 7.25 11.01 -12.41
C LYS A 36 7.84 12.25 -11.73
N ARG A 37 7.07 13.33 -11.58
CA ARG A 37 7.53 14.54 -10.86
C ARG A 37 7.90 14.29 -9.38
N LEU A 38 7.37 13.23 -8.76
CA LEU A 38 7.66 12.89 -7.36
C LEU A 38 9.04 12.24 -7.18
N SER A 39 9.71 11.77 -8.25
CA SER A 39 11.05 11.18 -8.14
C SER A 39 12.13 12.17 -7.68
N PHE A 40 11.84 13.47 -7.78
CA PHE A 40 12.73 14.56 -7.36
C PHE A 40 12.29 15.24 -6.06
N VAL A 41 11.22 14.76 -5.41
CA VAL A 41 10.66 15.36 -4.19
C VAL A 41 11.04 14.52 -2.98
N SER A 42 11.54 15.17 -1.92
CA SER A 42 11.81 14.49 -0.65
C SER A 42 10.53 13.91 -0.06
N VAL A 43 10.62 12.71 0.52
CA VAL A 43 9.47 11.96 1.08
C VAL A 43 8.66 12.81 2.07
N GLU A 44 9.34 13.64 2.86
CA GLU A 44 8.75 14.50 3.90
C GLU A 44 7.97 15.68 3.32
N LEU A 45 8.22 16.05 2.06
CA LEU A 45 7.54 17.13 1.35
C LEU A 45 6.34 16.65 0.53
N ILE A 46 6.14 15.32 0.43
CA ILE A 46 5.00 14.75 -0.29
C ILE A 46 3.75 14.90 0.57
N ALA A 47 2.77 15.64 0.06
CA ALA A 47 1.52 15.92 0.76
C ALA A 47 0.72 14.62 1.07
N PRO A 48 0.01 14.55 2.21
CA PRO A 48 -0.79 13.38 2.60
C PRO A 48 -1.76 12.88 1.52
N GLU A 49 -2.38 13.79 0.78
CA GLU A 49 -3.33 13.48 -0.28
C GLU A 49 -2.66 12.72 -1.44
N VAL A 50 -1.39 13.01 -1.72
CA VAL A 50 -0.61 12.31 -2.75
C VAL A 50 -0.34 10.88 -2.31
N TRP A 51 -0.01 10.66 -1.03
CA TRP A 51 0.15 9.32 -0.46
C TRP A 51 -1.14 8.50 -0.53
N ILE A 52 -2.28 9.11 -0.20
CA ILE A 52 -3.59 8.47 -0.30
C ILE A 52 -3.89 8.08 -1.76
N GLN A 53 -3.57 8.95 -2.72
CA GLN A 53 -3.76 8.63 -4.14
C GLN A 53 -2.85 7.48 -4.61
N LEU A 54 -1.57 7.46 -4.19
CA LEU A 54 -0.65 6.34 -4.48
C LEU A 54 -1.14 5.03 -3.84
N HIS A 55 -1.61 5.08 -2.59
CA HIS A 55 -2.21 3.93 -1.92
C HIS A 55 -3.42 3.39 -2.71
N ASN A 56 -4.33 4.27 -3.14
CA ASN A 56 -5.52 3.86 -3.90
C ASN A 56 -5.14 3.24 -5.24
N TYR A 57 -4.12 3.78 -5.91
CA TYR A 57 -3.58 3.20 -7.14
C TYR A 57 -2.98 1.81 -6.89
N ALA A 58 -2.13 1.69 -5.87
CA ALA A 58 -1.50 0.42 -5.48
C ALA A 58 -2.53 -0.64 -5.09
N ARG A 59 -3.59 -0.24 -4.38
CA ARG A 59 -4.69 -1.12 -4.04
C ARG A 59 -5.40 -1.63 -5.29
N ALA A 60 -5.78 -0.74 -6.20
CA ALA A 60 -6.46 -1.14 -7.44
C ALA A 60 -5.59 -2.11 -8.27
N ASP A 61 -4.29 -1.85 -8.37
CA ASP A 61 -3.32 -2.74 -9.02
C ASP A 61 -3.30 -4.13 -8.35
N VAL A 62 -3.14 -4.20 -7.02
CA VAL A 62 -3.09 -5.45 -6.27
C VAL A 62 -4.41 -6.24 -6.37
N GLU A 63 -5.55 -5.55 -6.26
CA GLU A 63 -6.88 -6.17 -6.32
C GLU A 63 -7.21 -6.66 -7.74
N SER A 64 -6.74 -5.97 -8.79
CA SER A 64 -6.90 -6.42 -10.19
C SER A 64 -6.24 -7.76 -10.46
N GLN A 65 -5.20 -8.10 -9.69
CA GLN A 65 -4.47 -9.37 -9.76
C GLN A 65 -5.03 -10.42 -8.77
N GLY A 66 -6.22 -10.17 -8.19
CA GLY A 66 -6.85 -11.08 -7.22
C GLY A 66 -6.20 -11.08 -5.84
N GLY A 67 -5.35 -10.10 -5.56
CA GLY A 67 -4.71 -9.85 -4.27
C GLY A 67 -5.54 -8.94 -3.35
N ARG A 68 -4.93 -8.52 -2.23
CA ARG A 68 -5.50 -7.58 -1.26
C ARG A 68 -4.42 -6.67 -0.69
N LEU A 69 -4.76 -5.40 -0.48
CA LEU A 69 -3.94 -4.44 0.25
C LEU A 69 -4.72 -3.99 1.49
N ILE A 70 -4.15 -4.21 2.67
CA ILE A 70 -4.84 -4.08 3.96
C ILE A 70 -3.99 -3.24 4.91
N GLY A 71 -4.60 -2.26 5.56
CA GLY A 71 -3.99 -1.53 6.67
C GLY A 71 -4.33 -2.19 8.00
N TYR A 72 -3.39 -2.16 8.95
CA TYR A 72 -3.59 -2.61 10.31
C TYR A 72 -3.08 -1.58 11.30
N GLU A 73 -3.84 -1.34 12.36
CA GLU A 73 -3.53 -0.41 13.45
C GLU A 73 -3.65 -1.13 14.78
N VAL A 74 -2.83 -0.78 15.77
CA VAL A 74 -2.99 -1.29 17.14
C VAL A 74 -3.72 -0.23 17.97
N ILE A 75 -4.94 -0.53 18.39
CA ILE A 75 -5.78 0.35 19.23
C ILE A 75 -6.16 -0.45 20.48
N ASP A 76 -5.85 0.09 21.67
CA ASP A 76 -6.11 -0.58 22.96
C ASP A 76 -5.60 -2.03 22.98
N GLU A 77 -4.35 -2.23 22.56
CA GLU A 77 -3.68 -3.54 22.46
C GLU A 77 -4.33 -4.54 21.48
N LYS A 78 -5.29 -4.08 20.66
CA LYS A 78 -5.98 -4.90 19.66
C LYS A 78 -5.58 -4.49 18.26
N LEU A 79 -5.34 -5.49 17.41
CA LEU A 79 -5.07 -5.29 15.99
C LEU A 79 -6.39 -5.04 15.24
N VAL A 80 -6.59 -3.81 14.77
CA VAL A 80 -7.75 -3.38 13.99
C VAL A 80 -7.39 -3.42 12.50
N ARG A 81 -8.27 -4.02 11.70
CA ARG A 81 -8.14 -4.13 10.26
C ARG A 81 -8.84 -2.97 9.56
N HIS A 82 -8.13 -2.30 8.66
CA HIS A 82 -8.66 -1.24 7.83
C HIS A 82 -8.60 -1.63 6.37
N ASP A 83 -9.77 -1.72 5.75
CA ASP A 83 -9.83 -1.97 4.32
C ASP A 83 -9.43 -0.72 3.54
N SER A 84 -9.80 0.50 3.94
CA SER A 84 -9.49 1.74 3.21
C SER A 84 -9.08 2.89 4.14
N ILE A 85 -8.34 3.85 3.60
CA ILE A 85 -8.12 5.15 4.27
C ILE A 85 -9.40 5.97 4.09
N ARG A 86 -10.07 6.32 5.20
CA ARG A 86 -11.31 7.11 5.22
C ARG A 86 -11.10 8.57 5.67
N SER A 87 -9.85 8.93 5.97
CA SER A 87 -9.42 10.27 6.37
C SER A 87 -8.79 11.03 5.21
N ASN A 88 -8.69 12.35 5.36
CA ASN A 88 -7.88 13.20 4.47
C ASN A 88 -6.39 13.22 4.87
N SER A 89 -6.04 12.65 6.02
CA SER A 89 -4.68 12.48 6.51
C SER A 89 -4.16 11.07 6.26
N TRP A 90 -2.86 10.97 6.02
CA TRP A 90 -2.16 9.69 5.95
C TRP A 90 -2.09 9.04 7.33
N PRO A 91 -2.47 7.75 7.49
CA PRO A 91 -2.44 7.10 8.78
C PRO A 91 -0.99 6.66 9.11
N ALA A 92 -0.31 7.43 9.95
CA ALA A 92 1.10 7.21 10.29
C ALA A 92 1.34 5.92 11.10
N ASP A 93 0.36 5.51 11.92
CA ASP A 93 0.48 4.39 12.85
C ASP A 93 0.07 3.03 12.24
N TRP A 94 -0.19 3.00 10.93
CA TRP A 94 -0.60 1.78 10.25
C TRP A 94 0.60 0.95 9.75
N MET A 95 0.45 -0.36 9.87
CA MET A 95 1.20 -1.37 9.13
C MET A 95 0.41 -1.81 7.90
N TRP A 96 1.12 -2.12 6.81
CA TRP A 96 0.51 -2.47 5.54
C TRP A 96 0.81 -3.91 5.16
N VAL A 97 -0.23 -4.65 4.78
CA VAL A 97 -0.12 -6.03 4.33
C VAL A 97 -0.60 -6.13 2.89
N ILE A 98 0.28 -6.64 2.02
CA ILE A 98 -0.03 -6.97 0.63
C ILE A 98 -0.09 -8.49 0.52
N GLN A 99 -1.25 -9.00 0.15
CA GLN A 99 -1.48 -10.41 -0.13
C GLN A 99 -1.65 -10.61 -1.63
N LYS A 100 -0.81 -11.44 -2.25
CA LYS A 100 -0.94 -11.83 -3.66
C LYS A 100 -1.27 -13.32 -3.76
N ARG A 101 -1.95 -13.71 -4.84
CA ARG A 101 -2.05 -15.13 -5.21
C ARG A 101 -0.74 -15.51 -5.85
N ASP A 102 -0.20 -16.68 -5.51
CA ASP A 102 0.90 -17.23 -6.28
C ASP A 102 0.33 -17.64 -7.65
N ASN A 103 0.97 -17.16 -8.72
CA ASN A 103 0.69 -17.59 -10.10
C ASN A 103 1.21 -19.01 -10.33
#